data_AF-A0A2T0KHE0-F1
#
_entry.id   AF-A0A2T0KHE0-F1
#
_cell.length_a   1.000
_cell.length_b   1.000
_cell.length_c   1.000
_cell.angle_alpha   90.00
_cell.angle_beta   90.00
_cell.angle_gamma   90.00
#
_symmetry.space_group_name_H-M   'P 1'
#
loop_
_entity.id
_entity.type
_entity.pdbx_description
1 polymer ?
#
loop_
_entity_poly.entity_id
_entity_poly.type
_entity_poly.pdbx_seq_one_letter_code
_entity_poly.pdbx_strand_id
1 'polypeptide(L)'
;MYADILADPHDMDLRLAYADHIQATDPEHAELIRLQITNDRQRTSGAWRQRQPPHRPAPGEPGISSPTPREQQLTAALRDRLTPPLPAAGTVRLQRGFPEYPTIAPAAFLDHADDLARLIPWRGIRFGDWDETDLGDLLTSPLLARAVYLDLSSSHLDDAGLRLLASSPHLKRLRWLGLADCGITLRGVQSLAEAGEQNLPSLQYVDLTGNLGEFTPRRSDTGPRPYDDWATPIHIYDPWDRPWLTRQDRAAHLYERFEHLPWLDDAWAWHQPPMPTAV
;
A
#
# COMPACT_ATOMS: atom_id res chain seq x y z
N MET A 1 17.07 -19.96 -9.08
CA MET A 1 16.92 -18.51 -9.28
C MET A 1 15.48 -18.05 -9.08
N TYR A 2 14.51 -18.39 -9.97
CA TYR A 2 13.11 -17.99 -9.73
C TYR A 2 12.53 -18.58 -8.42
N ALA A 3 12.85 -19.86 -8.13
CA ALA A 3 12.47 -20.51 -6.88
C ALA A 3 13.01 -19.81 -5.63
N ASP A 4 14.19 -19.19 -5.72
CA ASP A 4 14.79 -18.43 -4.61
C ASP A 4 14.00 -17.13 -4.35
N ILE A 5 13.51 -16.49 -5.42
CA ILE A 5 12.62 -15.31 -5.32
C ILE A 5 11.25 -15.71 -4.77
N LEU A 6 10.74 -16.91 -5.09
CA LEU A 6 9.50 -17.41 -4.45
C LEU A 6 9.71 -17.63 -2.95
N ALA A 7 10.87 -18.15 -2.55
CA ALA A 7 11.21 -18.37 -1.14
C ALA A 7 11.36 -17.04 -0.39
N ASP A 8 12.08 -16.07 -0.96
CA ASP A 8 12.21 -14.70 -0.42
C ASP A 8 11.78 -13.64 -1.45
N PRO A 9 10.48 -13.30 -1.49
CA PRO A 9 9.98 -12.33 -2.46
C PRO A 9 10.48 -10.91 -2.16
N HIS A 10 10.98 -10.62 -0.96
CA HIS A 10 11.38 -9.28 -0.57
C HIS A 10 12.79 -8.91 -1.02
N ASP A 11 13.62 -9.90 -1.35
CA ASP A 11 15.01 -9.70 -1.76
C ASP A 11 15.10 -9.09 -3.16
N MET A 12 15.58 -7.84 -3.23
CA MET A 12 15.76 -7.12 -4.49
C MET A 12 17.03 -7.55 -5.23
N ASP A 13 18.04 -8.06 -4.52
CA ASP A 13 19.29 -8.49 -5.12
C ASP A 13 19.12 -9.85 -5.82
N LEU A 14 18.30 -10.77 -5.26
CA LEU A 14 17.87 -11.97 -5.97
C LEU A 14 17.15 -11.65 -7.28
N ARG A 15 16.31 -10.61 -7.29
CA ARG A 15 15.59 -10.16 -8.48
C ARG A 15 16.53 -9.56 -9.53
N LEU A 16 17.51 -8.75 -9.11
CA LEU A 16 18.54 -8.22 -10.00
C LEU A 16 19.41 -9.34 -10.58
N ALA A 17 19.83 -10.31 -9.76
CA ALA A 17 20.56 -11.48 -10.24
C ALA A 17 19.74 -12.28 -11.26
N TYR A 18 18.43 -12.43 -11.04
CA TYR A 18 17.55 -13.06 -12.02
C TYR A 18 17.44 -12.25 -13.32
N ALA A 19 17.39 -10.92 -13.25
CA ALA A 19 17.44 -10.05 -14.43
C ALA A 19 18.74 -10.24 -15.23
N ASP A 20 19.89 -10.40 -14.56
CA ASP A 20 21.16 -10.70 -15.20
C ASP A 20 21.14 -12.08 -15.87
N HIS A 21 20.56 -13.08 -15.19
CA HIS A 21 20.45 -14.44 -15.71
C HIS A 21 19.60 -14.52 -16.99
N ILE A 22 18.49 -13.79 -17.05
CA ILE A 22 17.58 -13.83 -18.22
C ILE A 22 17.94 -12.81 -19.29
N GLN A 23 18.97 -11.97 -19.09
CA GLN A 23 19.30 -10.86 -20.00
C GLN A 23 19.45 -11.28 -21.47
N ALA A 24 20.02 -12.47 -21.72
CA ALA A 24 20.26 -12.97 -23.07
C ALA A 24 18.99 -13.59 -23.71
N THR A 25 18.11 -14.18 -22.90
CA THR A 25 16.94 -14.93 -23.37
C THR A 25 15.65 -14.13 -23.33
N ASP A 26 15.55 -13.16 -22.42
CA ASP A 26 14.38 -12.32 -22.17
C ASP A 26 14.83 -10.90 -21.73
N PRO A 27 15.40 -10.12 -22.66
CA PRO A 27 15.94 -8.80 -22.35
C PRO A 27 14.87 -7.81 -21.90
N GLU A 28 13.62 -7.93 -22.37
CA GLU A 28 12.52 -7.05 -21.98
C GLU A 28 12.09 -7.28 -20.52
N HIS A 29 12.03 -8.54 -20.07
CA HIS A 29 11.77 -8.86 -18.66
C HIS A 29 12.92 -8.39 -17.77
N ALA A 30 14.16 -8.60 -18.19
CA ALA A 30 15.34 -8.09 -17.48
C ALA A 30 15.32 -6.55 -17.34
N GLU A 31 14.95 -5.84 -18.40
CA GLU A 31 14.79 -4.39 -18.40
C GLU A 31 13.69 -3.95 -17.43
N LEU A 32 12.51 -4.59 -17.47
CA LEU A 32 11.40 -4.27 -16.57
C LEU A 32 11.80 -4.43 -15.10
N ILE A 33 12.48 -5.53 -14.75
CA ILE A 33 12.96 -5.76 -13.38
C ILE A 33 13.85 -4.59 -12.93
N ARG A 34 14.87 -4.23 -13.73
CA ARG A 34 15.82 -3.18 -13.36
C ARG A 34 15.17 -1.81 -13.27
N LEU A 35 14.27 -1.46 -14.19
CA LEU A 35 13.51 -0.21 -14.15
C LEU A 35 12.70 -0.11 -12.86
N GLN A 36 11.91 -1.15 -12.56
CA GLN A 36 11.03 -1.13 -11.40
C GLN A 36 11.80 -1.15 -10.07
N ILE A 37 12.91 -1.89 -9.98
CA ILE A 37 13.80 -1.89 -8.80
C ILE A 37 14.50 -0.54 -8.62
N THR A 38 14.96 0.08 -9.71
CA THR A 38 15.57 1.41 -9.65
C THR A 38 14.58 2.45 -9.15
N ASN A 39 13.36 2.43 -9.67
CA ASN A 39 12.29 3.32 -9.25
C ASN A 39 11.92 3.09 -7.77
N ASP A 40 11.88 1.84 -7.32
CA ASP A 40 11.63 1.48 -5.91
C ASP A 40 12.74 1.98 -4.96
N ARG A 41 14.02 1.84 -5.35
CA ARG A 41 15.17 2.37 -4.59
C ARG A 41 15.18 3.90 -4.54
N GLN A 42 14.87 4.56 -5.65
CA GLN A 42 14.76 6.02 -5.68
C GLN A 42 13.65 6.53 -4.74
N ARG A 43 12.49 5.85 -4.72
CA ARG A 43 11.37 6.15 -3.82
C ARG A 43 11.74 6.01 -2.34
N THR A 44 12.48 4.96 -1.97
CA THR A 44 12.84 4.66 -0.57
C THR A 44 14.03 5.47 -0.03
N SER A 45 14.91 6.00 -0.90
CA SER A 45 16.12 6.73 -0.52
C SER A 45 15.91 8.09 0.19
N GLY A 46 14.67 8.57 0.34
CA GLY A 46 14.38 9.83 1.03
C GLY A 46 14.91 11.09 0.32
N ALA A 47 15.46 10.99 -0.90
CA ALA A 47 15.88 12.13 -1.71
C ALA A 47 14.74 13.14 -1.96
N TRP A 48 13.48 12.70 -1.84
CA TRP A 48 12.30 13.55 -1.83
C TRP A 48 12.17 14.39 -0.55
N ARG A 49 12.56 13.87 0.62
CA ARG A 49 12.54 14.59 1.92
C ARG A 49 13.56 15.73 2.00
N GLN A 50 14.66 15.65 1.24
CA GLN A 50 15.73 16.65 1.26
C GLN A 50 15.48 17.86 0.33
N ARG A 51 14.40 17.85 -0.47
CA ARG A 51 14.03 18.98 -1.33
C ARG A 51 12.93 19.80 -0.67
N GLN A 52 13.24 21.07 -0.36
CA GLN A 52 12.25 22.01 0.18
C GLN A 52 11.03 22.15 -0.76
N PRO A 53 9.79 22.19 -0.25
CA PRO A 53 8.65 22.62 -1.04
C PRO A 53 8.84 24.07 -1.52
N PRO A 54 8.44 24.45 -2.76
CA PRO A 54 7.46 23.79 -3.62
C PRO A 54 8.05 23.45 -5.01
N HIS A 55 8.70 22.30 -5.17
CA HIS A 55 9.01 21.82 -6.52
C HIS A 55 7.84 21.02 -7.08
N ARG A 56 6.85 21.74 -7.62
CA ARG A 56 5.87 21.16 -8.55
C ARG A 56 6.61 20.88 -9.87
N PRO A 57 6.63 19.64 -10.40
CA PRO A 57 7.22 19.36 -11.71
C PRO A 57 6.54 20.24 -12.77
N ALA A 58 7.31 20.68 -13.78
CA ALA A 58 6.74 21.50 -14.85
C ALA A 58 5.66 20.72 -15.61
N PRO A 59 4.66 21.39 -16.20
CA PRO A 59 3.67 20.72 -17.04
C PRO A 59 4.37 19.92 -18.16
N GLY A 60 4.25 18.59 -18.13
CA GLY A 60 4.88 17.69 -19.10
C GLY A 60 6.15 16.97 -18.61
N GLU A 61 6.69 17.33 -17.45
CA GLU A 61 7.74 16.54 -16.80
C GLU A 61 7.12 15.34 -16.07
N PRO A 62 7.56 14.09 -16.34
CA PRO A 62 7.17 12.97 -15.50
C PRO A 62 7.65 13.24 -14.07
N GLY A 63 6.72 13.25 -13.12
CA GLY A 63 7.08 13.32 -11.70
C GLY A 63 7.99 12.15 -11.33
N ILE A 64 8.87 12.36 -10.35
CA ILE A 64 9.86 11.37 -9.87
C ILE A 64 9.18 10.04 -9.46
N SER A 65 7.88 10.06 -9.15
CA SER A 65 7.10 8.89 -8.74
C SER A 65 6.36 8.15 -9.87
N SER A 66 6.19 8.74 -11.05
CA SER A 66 5.39 8.15 -12.11
C SER A 66 6.20 7.11 -12.90
N PRO A 67 5.64 5.93 -13.18
CA PRO A 67 6.32 4.94 -14.01
C PRO A 67 6.65 5.56 -15.37
N THR A 68 7.88 5.36 -15.84
CA THR A 68 8.33 5.92 -17.13
C THR A 68 7.47 5.35 -18.26
N PRO A 69 7.31 6.04 -19.40
CA PRO A 69 6.58 5.49 -20.55
C PRO A 69 7.09 4.10 -20.96
N ARG A 70 8.40 3.86 -20.84
CA ARG A 70 9.02 2.56 -21.11
C ARG A 70 8.62 1.50 -20.07
N GLU A 71 8.62 1.84 -18.78
CA GLU A 71 8.12 0.93 -17.73
C GLU A 71 6.65 0.56 -17.97
N GLN A 72 5.80 1.54 -18.32
CA GLN A 72 4.38 1.30 -18.60
C GLN A 72 4.20 0.38 -19.80
N GLN A 73 4.95 0.62 -20.89
CA GLN A 73 4.93 -0.22 -22.09
C GLN A 73 5.33 -1.66 -21.77
N LEU A 74 6.45 -1.87 -21.07
CA LEU A 74 6.94 -3.19 -20.70
C LEU A 74 5.97 -3.90 -19.73
N THR A 75 5.43 -3.18 -18.75
CA THR A 75 4.44 -3.72 -17.81
C THR A 75 3.19 -4.21 -18.53
N ALA A 76 2.69 -3.45 -19.51
CA ALA A 76 1.53 -3.84 -20.30
C ALA A 76 1.82 -5.04 -21.20
N ALA A 77 2.98 -5.05 -21.88
CA ALA A 77 3.36 -6.12 -22.80
C ALA A 77 3.63 -7.46 -22.09
N LEU A 78 4.14 -7.42 -20.86
CA LEU A 78 4.62 -8.60 -20.15
C LEU A 78 3.62 -9.19 -19.16
N ARG A 79 2.56 -8.47 -18.78
CA ARG A 79 1.61 -8.88 -17.73
C ARG A 79 1.07 -10.29 -17.92
N ASP A 80 0.47 -10.56 -19.07
CA ASP A 80 -0.23 -11.83 -19.31
C ASP A 80 0.76 -12.98 -19.51
N ARG A 81 1.96 -12.68 -20.05
CA ARG A 81 3.02 -13.67 -20.25
C ARG A 81 3.67 -14.11 -18.93
N LEU A 82 3.86 -13.18 -18.00
CA LEU A 82 4.54 -13.41 -16.72
C LEU A 82 3.61 -13.84 -15.60
N THR A 83 2.29 -13.70 -15.77
CA THR A 83 1.31 -14.13 -14.77
C THR A 83 0.88 -15.56 -15.10
N PRO A 84 1.26 -16.56 -14.30
CA PRO A 84 0.75 -17.92 -14.50
C PRO A 84 -0.77 -17.96 -14.25
N PRO A 85 -1.49 -18.98 -14.73
CA PRO A 85 -2.86 -19.21 -14.34
C PRO A 85 -2.97 -19.31 -12.82
N LEU A 86 -3.72 -18.41 -12.19
CA LEU A 86 -3.93 -18.39 -10.75
C LEU A 86 -5.37 -18.84 -10.44
N PRO A 87 -5.58 -19.78 -9.52
CA PRO A 87 -6.91 -20.19 -9.12
C PRO A 87 -7.62 -19.03 -8.40
N ALA A 88 -8.82 -18.68 -8.88
CA ALA A 88 -9.73 -17.70 -8.27
C ALA A 88 -9.16 -16.29 -8.01
N ALA A 89 -7.97 -15.97 -8.51
CA ALA A 89 -7.43 -14.62 -8.51
C ALA A 89 -7.92 -13.86 -9.75
N GLY A 90 -8.40 -12.63 -9.52
CA GLY A 90 -8.79 -11.71 -10.57
C GLY A 90 -7.57 -11.03 -11.19
N THR A 91 -7.43 -9.71 -10.96
CA THR A 91 -6.31 -8.96 -11.53
C THR A 91 -5.02 -9.16 -10.73
N VAL A 92 -3.89 -9.29 -11.44
CA VAL A 92 -2.55 -9.36 -10.84
C VAL A 92 -1.70 -8.24 -11.40
N ARG A 93 -1.06 -7.47 -10.53
CA ARG A 93 -0.15 -6.40 -10.94
C ARG A 93 1.30 -6.88 -10.91
N LEU A 94 2.04 -6.48 -11.96
CA LEU A 94 3.49 -6.67 -12.00
C LEU A 94 4.19 -5.56 -11.22
N GLN A 95 5.11 -5.94 -10.36
CA GLN A 95 5.99 -5.04 -9.63
C GLN A 95 7.37 -5.68 -9.47
N ARG A 96 8.41 -4.85 -9.58
CA ARG A 96 9.82 -5.29 -9.62
C ARG A 96 10.07 -6.38 -10.68
N GLY A 97 9.25 -6.43 -11.72
CA GLY A 97 9.23 -7.40 -12.81
C GLY A 97 8.50 -8.71 -12.52
N PHE A 98 7.72 -8.82 -11.44
CA PHE A 98 7.05 -10.08 -11.06
C PHE A 98 5.59 -9.85 -10.68
N PRO A 99 4.70 -10.84 -10.85
CA PRO A 99 3.35 -10.80 -10.32
C PRO A 99 3.39 -10.72 -8.79
N GLU A 100 3.05 -9.55 -8.23
CA GLU A 100 3.24 -9.28 -6.79
C GLU A 100 1.96 -8.98 -6.01
N TYR A 101 0.90 -8.51 -6.68
CA TYR A 101 -0.32 -7.98 -6.05
C TYR A 101 -1.58 -8.57 -6.70
N PRO A 102 -1.91 -9.83 -6.38
CA PRO A 102 -3.20 -10.40 -6.78
C PRO A 102 -4.37 -9.71 -6.06
N THR A 103 -5.49 -9.61 -6.77
CA THR A 103 -6.82 -9.40 -6.19
C THR A 103 -7.53 -10.74 -6.11
N ILE A 104 -8.00 -11.14 -4.95
CA ILE A 104 -8.63 -12.45 -4.72
C ILE A 104 -9.72 -12.35 -3.64
N ALA A 105 -10.74 -13.19 -3.71
CA ALA A 105 -11.74 -13.29 -2.65
C ALA A 105 -11.15 -13.94 -1.37
N PRO A 106 -11.62 -13.58 -0.17
CA PRO A 106 -11.16 -14.18 1.08
C PRO A 106 -11.22 -15.70 1.11
N ALA A 107 -12.37 -16.33 0.79
CA ALA A 107 -12.50 -17.79 0.76
C ALA A 107 -11.52 -18.43 -0.23
N ALA A 108 -11.44 -17.87 -1.44
CA ALA A 108 -10.52 -18.34 -2.47
C ALA A 108 -9.05 -18.27 -2.04
N PHE A 109 -8.67 -17.25 -1.27
CA PHE A 109 -7.33 -17.19 -0.70
C PHE A 109 -7.14 -18.30 0.33
N LEU A 110 -8.08 -18.53 1.24
CA LEU A 110 -7.95 -19.61 2.22
C LEU A 110 -7.80 -20.98 1.55
N ASP A 111 -8.50 -21.22 0.45
CA ASP A 111 -8.42 -22.47 -0.33
C ASP A 111 -7.11 -22.60 -1.13
N HIS A 112 -6.51 -21.49 -1.57
CA HIS A 112 -5.43 -21.49 -2.57
C HIS A 112 -4.17 -20.70 -2.18
N ALA A 113 -4.03 -20.26 -0.92
CA ALA A 113 -2.92 -19.38 -0.52
C ALA A 113 -1.55 -20.03 -0.74
N ASP A 114 -1.44 -21.35 -0.52
CA ASP A 114 -0.22 -22.11 -0.79
C ASP A 114 0.10 -22.18 -2.29
N ASP A 115 -0.91 -22.30 -3.15
CA ASP A 115 -0.71 -22.26 -4.60
C ASP A 115 -0.22 -20.88 -5.03
N LEU A 116 -0.81 -19.79 -4.50
CA LEU A 116 -0.34 -18.43 -4.75
C LEU A 116 1.14 -18.28 -4.36
N ALA A 117 1.53 -18.77 -3.18
CA ALA A 117 2.92 -18.71 -2.71
C ALA A 117 3.89 -19.53 -3.57
N ARG A 118 3.44 -20.63 -4.17
CA ARG A 118 4.23 -21.48 -5.08
C ARG A 118 4.33 -20.91 -6.50
N LEU A 119 3.31 -20.18 -6.95
CA LEU A 119 3.22 -19.71 -8.33
C LEU A 119 3.83 -18.32 -8.51
N ILE A 120 3.68 -17.44 -7.52
CA ILE A 120 4.07 -16.02 -7.66
C ILE A 120 4.78 -15.48 -6.40
N PRO A 121 5.78 -14.58 -6.55
CA PRO A 121 6.49 -14.00 -5.42
C PRO A 121 5.72 -12.80 -4.85
N TRP A 122 4.47 -13.04 -4.45
CA TRP A 122 3.58 -11.98 -3.98
C TRP A 122 4.06 -11.36 -2.67
N ARG A 123 3.80 -10.05 -2.57
CA ARG A 123 4.16 -9.21 -1.42
C ARG A 123 3.02 -8.30 -1.00
N GLY A 124 2.04 -8.13 -1.87
CA GLY A 124 0.80 -7.47 -1.53
C GLY A 124 -0.37 -8.32 -1.91
N ILE A 125 -1.51 -8.08 -1.27
CA ILE A 125 -2.74 -8.75 -1.62
C ILE A 125 -3.90 -7.77 -1.43
N ARG A 126 -4.83 -7.80 -2.39
CA ARG A 126 -6.11 -7.13 -2.27
C ARG A 126 -7.20 -8.16 -2.10
N PHE A 127 -7.97 -8.03 -1.04
CA PHE A 127 -9.18 -8.80 -0.84
C PHE A 127 -10.36 -8.04 -1.44
N GLY A 128 -10.97 -8.62 -2.46
CA GLY A 128 -12.20 -8.14 -3.11
C GLY A 128 -13.31 -9.16 -2.96
N ASP A 129 -14.51 -8.82 -3.42
CA ASP A 129 -15.65 -9.76 -3.46
C ASP A 129 -15.87 -10.49 -2.11
N TRP A 130 -15.95 -9.69 -1.04
CA TRP A 130 -16.14 -10.18 0.32
C TRP A 130 -17.43 -11.01 0.42
N ASP A 131 -17.27 -12.24 0.89
CA ASP A 131 -18.35 -13.21 1.14
C ASP A 131 -18.55 -13.38 2.66
N GLU A 132 -19.22 -14.46 3.08
CA GLU A 132 -19.43 -14.79 4.50
C GLU A 132 -18.15 -15.33 5.20
N THR A 133 -16.96 -15.20 4.58
CA THR A 133 -15.69 -15.67 5.17
C THR A 133 -15.43 -15.01 6.52
N ASP A 134 -15.03 -15.84 7.49
CA ASP A 134 -14.58 -15.35 8.79
C ASP A 134 -13.25 -14.60 8.64
N LEU A 135 -13.29 -13.30 8.95
CA LEU A 135 -12.12 -12.42 8.94
C LEU A 135 -11.00 -12.94 9.87
N GLY A 136 -11.34 -13.60 10.98
CA GLY A 136 -10.39 -14.21 11.91
C GLY A 136 -9.59 -15.34 11.27
N ASP A 137 -10.25 -16.22 10.52
CA ASP A 137 -9.57 -17.29 9.76
C ASP A 137 -8.59 -16.70 8.74
N LEU A 138 -9.01 -15.64 8.04
CA LEU A 138 -8.14 -14.91 7.12
C LEU A 138 -6.91 -14.34 7.83
N LEU A 139 -7.11 -13.62 8.93
CA LEU A 139 -6.06 -12.90 9.66
C LEU A 139 -5.12 -13.82 10.47
N THR A 140 -5.52 -15.07 10.71
CA THR A 140 -4.67 -16.11 11.32
C THR A 140 -3.90 -16.92 10.29
N SER A 141 -4.08 -16.66 8.99
CA SER A 141 -3.29 -17.30 7.95
C SER A 141 -1.81 -16.90 8.05
N PRO A 142 -0.87 -17.86 8.21
CA PRO A 142 0.55 -17.56 8.34
C PRO A 142 1.15 -16.99 7.05
N LEU A 143 0.49 -17.19 5.91
CA LEU A 143 0.94 -16.67 4.62
C LEU A 143 0.82 -15.15 4.53
N LEU A 144 -0.05 -14.52 5.33
CA LEU A 144 -0.08 -13.06 5.49
C LEU A 144 1.20 -12.49 6.11
N ALA A 145 2.10 -13.32 6.68
CA ALA A 145 3.42 -12.87 7.10
C ALA A 145 4.32 -12.39 5.97
N ARG A 146 3.95 -12.67 4.71
CA ARG A 146 4.61 -12.16 3.50
C ARG A 146 4.05 -10.80 3.08
N ALA A 147 2.90 -10.39 3.61
CA ALA A 147 2.24 -9.15 3.20
C ALA A 147 3.01 -7.93 3.70
N VAL A 148 3.47 -7.13 2.75
CA VAL A 148 3.93 -5.75 2.95
C VAL A 148 2.77 -4.79 2.65
N TYR A 149 1.85 -5.21 1.78
CA TYR A 149 0.65 -4.48 1.39
C TYR A 149 -0.58 -5.34 1.61
N LEU A 150 -1.56 -4.80 2.33
CA LEU A 150 -2.83 -5.45 2.54
C LEU A 150 -3.94 -4.45 2.24
N ASP A 151 -4.74 -4.74 1.22
CA ASP A 151 -5.90 -3.92 0.85
C ASP A 151 -7.17 -4.67 1.21
N LEU A 152 -7.87 -4.16 2.22
CA LEU A 152 -9.18 -4.63 2.70
C LEU A 152 -10.24 -3.57 2.43
N SER A 153 -10.05 -2.69 1.46
CA SER A 153 -11.02 -1.63 1.19
C SER A 153 -12.39 -2.21 0.84
N SER A 154 -13.44 -1.54 1.29
CA SER A 154 -14.84 -1.92 1.09
C SER A 154 -15.21 -3.27 1.72
N SER A 155 -14.56 -3.65 2.83
CA SER A 155 -14.72 -4.95 3.49
C SER A 155 -15.72 -5.02 4.65
N HIS A 156 -16.53 -3.98 4.88
CA HIS A 156 -17.41 -3.89 6.07
C HIS A 156 -16.70 -4.27 7.39
N LEU A 157 -15.40 -4.00 7.49
CA LEU A 157 -14.54 -4.46 8.58
C LEU A 157 -14.99 -3.99 9.96
N ASP A 158 -15.49 -2.75 10.05
CA ASP A 158 -15.84 -2.04 11.28
C ASP A 158 -14.71 -1.95 12.34
N ASP A 159 -15.04 -1.39 13.52
CA ASP A 159 -14.09 -1.24 14.62
C ASP A 159 -13.65 -2.58 15.25
N ALA A 160 -14.53 -3.58 15.26
CA ALA A 160 -14.25 -4.91 15.80
C ALA A 160 -13.33 -5.70 14.86
N GLY A 161 -13.60 -5.68 13.56
CA GLY A 161 -12.70 -6.31 12.59
C GLY A 161 -11.33 -5.62 12.54
N LEU A 162 -11.28 -4.29 12.71
CA LEU A 162 -10.00 -3.57 12.80
C LEU A 162 -9.19 -3.95 14.04
N ARG A 163 -9.85 -4.16 15.19
CA ARG A 163 -9.19 -4.69 16.39
C ARG A 163 -8.63 -6.10 16.16
N LEU A 164 -9.37 -6.95 15.46
CA LEU A 164 -8.93 -8.29 15.11
C LEU A 164 -7.70 -8.24 14.20
N LEU A 165 -7.73 -7.38 13.18
CA LEU A 165 -6.58 -7.14 12.30
C LEU A 165 -5.34 -6.68 13.07
N ALA A 166 -5.52 -5.70 13.96
CA ALA A 166 -4.43 -5.20 14.79
C ALA A 166 -3.90 -6.23 15.79
N SER A 167 -4.64 -7.32 16.03
CA SER A 167 -4.24 -8.45 16.87
C SER A 167 -3.61 -9.60 16.08
N SER A 168 -3.55 -9.53 14.75
CA SER A 168 -2.96 -10.59 13.93
C SER A 168 -1.46 -10.76 14.24
N PRO A 169 -1.00 -11.98 14.53
CA PRO A 169 0.41 -12.23 14.81
C PRO A 169 1.29 -12.22 13.55
N HIS A 170 0.68 -12.26 12.36
CA HIS A 170 1.39 -12.47 11.10
C HIS A 170 1.76 -11.16 10.38
N LEU A 171 1.08 -10.04 10.66
CA LEU A 171 1.26 -8.79 9.90
C LEU A 171 2.50 -7.96 10.28
N LYS A 172 3.55 -8.58 10.83
CA LYS A 172 4.77 -7.88 11.31
C LYS A 172 5.53 -7.13 10.21
N ARG A 173 5.40 -7.57 8.95
CA ARG A 173 6.03 -6.97 7.76
C ARG A 173 5.14 -5.94 7.06
N LEU A 174 3.89 -5.80 7.49
CA LEU A 174 2.93 -4.93 6.85
C LEU A 174 3.40 -3.47 6.97
N ARG A 175 3.46 -2.78 5.84
CA ARG A 175 3.82 -1.36 5.75
C ARG A 175 2.66 -0.49 5.31
N TRP A 176 1.75 -1.05 4.53
CA TRP A 176 0.62 -0.34 3.94
C TRP A 176 -0.66 -1.13 4.15
N LEU A 177 -1.66 -0.46 4.72
CA LEU A 177 -2.95 -1.04 5.03
C LEU A 177 -4.07 -0.20 4.39
N GLY A 178 -4.83 -0.80 3.47
CA GLY A 178 -5.98 -0.19 2.83
C GLY A 178 -7.26 -0.54 3.57
N LEU A 179 -7.97 0.45 4.10
CA LEU A 179 -9.22 0.30 4.84
C LEU A 179 -10.30 1.27 4.34
N ALA A 180 -10.23 1.68 3.08
CA ALA A 180 -11.20 2.64 2.56
C ALA A 180 -12.63 2.06 2.63
N ASP A 181 -13.63 2.88 2.96
CA ASP A 181 -15.05 2.51 3.00
C ASP A 181 -15.36 1.24 3.85
N CYS A 182 -14.75 1.12 5.03
CA CYS A 182 -14.87 -0.04 5.91
C CYS A 182 -15.80 0.17 7.12
N GLY A 183 -16.41 1.34 7.26
CA GLY A 183 -17.28 1.66 8.41
C GLY A 183 -16.53 1.89 9.72
N ILE A 184 -15.22 2.16 9.66
CA ILE A 184 -14.37 2.37 10.84
C ILE A 184 -14.68 3.72 11.48
N THR A 185 -14.77 3.75 12.81
CA THR A 185 -14.92 4.96 13.59
C THR A 185 -13.60 5.38 14.23
N LEU A 186 -13.60 6.53 14.93
CA LEU A 186 -12.43 6.97 15.69
C LEU A 186 -11.96 5.92 16.72
N ARG A 187 -12.89 5.15 17.30
CA ARG A 187 -12.55 4.11 18.30
C ARG A 187 -11.73 2.98 17.67
N GLY A 188 -12.05 2.59 16.43
CA GLY A 188 -11.26 1.62 15.68
C GLY A 188 -9.85 2.13 15.41
N VAL A 189 -9.72 3.39 15.00
CA VAL A 189 -8.40 4.02 14.74
C VAL A 189 -7.53 4.08 15.99
N GLN A 190 -8.11 4.45 17.15
CA GLN A 190 -7.40 4.43 18.43
C GLN A 190 -6.93 3.01 18.77
N SER A 191 -7.80 2.02 18.60
CA SER A 191 -7.44 0.61 18.87
C SER A 191 -6.31 0.12 17.96
N LEU A 192 -6.33 0.51 16.67
CA LEU A 192 -5.26 0.19 15.72
C LEU A 192 -3.92 0.79 16.14
N ALA A 193 -3.93 1.98 16.73
CA ALA A 193 -2.71 2.62 17.19
C ALA A 193 -2.11 1.94 18.42
N GLU A 194 -2.94 1.70 19.44
CA GLU A 194 -2.55 1.02 20.67
C GLU A 194 -1.99 -0.38 20.40
N ALA A 195 -2.69 -1.16 19.57
CA ALA A 195 -2.26 -2.52 19.22
C ALA A 195 -1.16 -2.54 18.14
N GLY A 196 -1.14 -1.53 17.26
CA GLY A 196 -0.22 -1.44 16.13
C GLY A 196 1.24 -1.32 16.54
N GLU A 197 1.53 -0.69 17.67
CA GLU A 197 2.90 -0.59 18.22
C GLU A 197 3.53 -1.97 18.46
N GLN A 198 2.74 -2.95 18.91
CA GLN A 198 3.23 -4.28 19.24
C GLN A 198 3.07 -5.25 18.06
N ASN A 199 1.99 -5.09 17.29
CA ASN A 199 1.59 -6.07 16.27
C ASN A 199 1.86 -5.66 14.83
N LEU A 200 2.02 -4.38 14.57
CA LEU A 200 2.26 -3.82 13.25
C LEU A 200 3.50 -2.91 13.26
N PRO A 201 4.67 -3.39 13.74
CA PRO A 201 5.84 -2.54 13.99
C PRO A 201 6.45 -1.93 12.72
N SER A 202 6.11 -2.47 11.55
CA SER A 202 6.56 -1.97 10.26
C SER A 202 5.52 -1.07 9.57
N LEU A 203 4.35 -0.86 10.16
CA LEU A 203 3.25 -0.13 9.52
C LEU A 203 3.63 1.34 9.36
N GLN A 204 3.53 1.83 8.13
CA GLN A 204 3.93 3.17 7.74
C GLN A 204 2.76 3.97 7.18
N TYR A 205 1.73 3.27 6.67
CA TYR A 205 0.60 3.90 6.01
C TYR A 205 -0.70 3.15 6.24
N VAL A 206 -1.77 3.92 6.48
CA VAL A 206 -3.15 3.43 6.56
C VAL A 206 -4.06 4.32 5.71
N ASP A 207 -4.80 3.73 4.77
CA ASP A 207 -5.87 4.42 4.03
C ASP A 207 -7.19 4.28 4.79
N LEU A 208 -7.73 5.40 5.28
CA LEU A 208 -9.01 5.46 5.97
C LEU A 208 -10.07 6.24 5.17
N THR A 209 -9.88 6.43 3.86
CA THR A 209 -10.81 7.18 3.02
C THR A 209 -12.24 6.63 3.12
N GLY A 210 -13.25 7.49 3.22
CA GLY A 210 -14.65 7.04 3.23
C GLY A 210 -15.13 6.35 4.52
N ASN A 211 -14.38 6.46 5.62
CA ASN A 211 -14.80 5.95 6.92
C ASN A 211 -15.51 7.01 7.78
N LEU A 212 -16.07 6.57 8.92
CA LEU A 212 -16.90 7.37 9.82
C LEU A 212 -16.10 8.07 10.93
N GLY A 213 -14.84 7.66 11.15
CA GLY A 213 -13.90 8.45 11.95
C GLY A 213 -13.69 9.79 11.26
N GLU A 214 -13.80 10.91 11.99
CA GLU A 214 -13.78 12.30 11.50
C GLU A 214 -12.49 12.76 10.77
N PHE A 215 -11.71 11.83 10.22
CA PHE A 215 -10.42 12.05 9.61
C PHE A 215 -10.38 11.23 8.32
N THR A 216 -10.67 11.87 7.19
CA THR A 216 -10.56 11.21 5.87
C THR A 216 -9.20 11.54 5.28
N PRO A 217 -8.25 10.62 5.13
CA PRO A 217 -7.05 10.93 4.39
C PRO A 217 -7.45 11.24 2.93
N ARG A 218 -7.36 12.50 2.47
CA ARG A 218 -7.68 12.87 1.07
C ARG A 218 -6.40 13.17 0.31
N ARG A 219 -6.28 12.57 -0.88
CA ARG A 219 -5.22 12.88 -1.83
C ARG A 219 -5.48 14.22 -2.50
N SER A 220 -4.43 15.01 -2.71
CA SER A 220 -4.48 16.21 -3.57
C SER A 220 -4.37 15.88 -5.06
N ASP A 221 -4.03 14.62 -5.41
CA ASP A 221 -3.83 14.14 -6.78
C ASP A 221 -4.75 12.96 -7.14
N THR A 222 -5.36 13.00 -8.33
CA THR A 222 -6.34 12.03 -8.83
C THR A 222 -5.73 10.83 -9.59
N GLY A 223 -4.40 10.67 -9.58
CA GLY A 223 -3.70 9.63 -10.35
C GLY A 223 -3.43 8.33 -9.57
N PRO A 224 -3.26 7.16 -10.24
CA PRO A 224 -2.82 5.93 -9.58
C PRO A 224 -1.37 6.08 -9.06
N ARG A 225 -1.12 5.74 -7.78
CA ARG A 225 0.25 5.63 -7.24
C ARG A 225 0.79 4.20 -7.39
N PRO A 226 2.12 4.04 -7.58
CA PRO A 226 2.81 2.77 -7.37
C PRO A 226 2.70 2.36 -5.90
N TYR A 227 2.54 1.06 -5.63
CA TYR A 227 2.26 0.56 -4.28
C TYR A 227 3.37 0.86 -3.27
N ASP A 228 4.63 1.04 -3.67
CA ASP A 228 5.75 1.43 -2.78
C ASP A 228 6.04 2.96 -2.71
N ASP A 229 5.13 3.84 -3.16
CA ASP A 229 5.29 5.30 -3.07
C ASP A 229 4.57 5.90 -1.83
N TRP A 230 5.20 5.75 -0.67
CA TRP A 230 4.78 6.35 0.61
C TRP A 230 5.72 7.49 1.07
N ALA A 231 6.60 7.97 0.18
CA ALA A 231 7.45 9.14 0.46
C ALA A 231 6.66 10.46 0.45
N THR A 232 5.46 10.46 -0.15
CA THR A 232 4.60 11.66 -0.20
C THR A 232 3.58 11.61 0.93
N PRO A 233 3.56 12.59 1.85
CA PRO A 233 2.59 12.65 2.93
C PRO A 233 1.16 12.62 2.41
N ILE A 234 0.28 11.91 3.10
CA ILE A 234 -1.14 11.86 2.78
C ILE A 234 -1.87 12.78 3.75
N HIS A 235 -2.80 13.57 3.22
CA HIS A 235 -3.38 14.68 3.96
C HIS A 235 -4.56 14.20 4.78
N ILE A 236 -4.59 14.48 6.08
CA ILE A 236 -5.81 14.27 6.86
C ILE A 236 -6.82 15.36 6.44
N TYR A 237 -8.07 14.96 6.16
CA TYR A 237 -9.21 15.85 5.92
C TYR A 237 -10.08 15.85 7.16
N ASP A 238 -10.28 17.05 7.73
CA ASP A 238 -11.23 17.30 8.81
C ASP A 238 -12.49 17.86 8.15
N PRO A 239 -13.62 17.14 8.17
CA PRO A 239 -14.88 17.59 7.56
C PRO A 239 -15.48 18.81 8.28
N TRP A 240 -14.99 19.16 9.47
CA TRP A 240 -15.55 20.23 10.31
C TRP A 240 -14.79 21.55 10.22
N ASP A 241 -13.83 21.69 9.28
CA ASP A 241 -13.02 22.88 8.97
C ASP A 241 -12.99 23.88 10.14
N ARG A 242 -12.10 23.66 11.11
CA ARG A 242 -11.86 24.62 12.21
C ARG A 242 -10.85 25.68 11.73
N PRO A 243 -11.28 26.84 11.21
CA PRO A 243 -10.40 27.81 10.54
C PRO A 243 -9.40 28.51 11.49
N TRP A 244 -9.53 28.34 12.81
CA TRP A 244 -8.69 29.00 13.81
C TRP A 244 -7.51 28.17 14.32
N LEU A 245 -7.34 26.91 13.90
CA LEU A 245 -6.19 26.09 14.29
C LEU A 245 -5.12 26.11 13.20
N THR A 246 -3.92 26.57 13.53
CA THR A 246 -2.77 26.52 12.62
C THR A 246 -2.35 25.07 12.38
N ARG A 247 -1.50 24.82 11.36
CA ARG A 247 -0.98 23.48 11.06
C ARG A 247 -0.29 22.84 12.28
N GLN A 248 0.43 23.66 13.06
CA GLN A 248 1.12 23.24 14.28
C GLN A 248 0.13 22.93 15.41
N ASP A 249 -0.95 23.70 15.54
CA ASP A 249 -1.99 23.48 16.56
C ASP A 249 -2.85 22.22 16.27
N ARG A 250 -3.02 21.85 15.00
CA ARG A 250 -3.76 20.62 14.62
C ARG A 250 -2.94 19.36 14.91
N ALA A 251 -1.65 19.39 14.60
CA ALA A 251 -0.69 18.36 14.99
C ALA A 251 -0.60 18.22 16.52
N ALA A 252 -0.45 19.35 17.22
CA ALA A 252 -0.49 19.40 18.68
C ALA A 252 -1.83 18.91 19.25
N HIS A 253 -2.97 19.17 18.61
CA HIS A 253 -4.28 18.65 19.05
C HIS A 253 -4.39 17.13 18.91
N LEU A 254 -3.82 16.54 17.86
CA LEU A 254 -3.73 15.09 17.72
C LEU A 254 -2.78 14.50 18.77
N TYR A 255 -1.64 15.14 18.99
CA TYR A 255 -0.64 14.72 19.97
C TYR A 255 -1.17 14.84 21.42
N GLU A 256 -1.80 15.95 21.78
CA GLU A 256 -2.43 16.18 23.09
C GLU A 256 -3.62 15.26 23.37
N ARG A 257 -4.34 14.82 22.32
CA ARG A 257 -5.56 14.02 22.47
C ARG A 257 -5.33 12.52 22.38
N PHE A 258 -4.29 12.10 21.66
CA PHE A 258 -4.04 10.68 21.37
C PHE A 258 -2.66 10.20 21.86
N GLU A 259 -1.86 11.08 22.47
CA GLU A 259 -0.57 10.88 23.17
C GLU A 259 0.56 10.15 22.41
N HIS A 260 0.29 9.30 21.42
CA HIS A 260 1.21 8.87 20.36
C HIS A 260 0.46 8.04 19.30
N LEU A 261 0.56 8.42 18.03
CA LEU A 261 0.19 7.57 16.89
C LEU A 261 1.47 7.38 16.05
N PRO A 262 2.22 6.26 16.18
CA PRO A 262 3.57 6.11 15.62
C PRO A 262 3.67 6.31 14.09
N TRP A 263 2.57 6.07 13.37
CA TRP A 263 2.47 6.19 11.91
C TRP A 263 1.71 7.45 11.45
N LEU A 264 1.12 8.22 12.37
CA LEU A 264 0.41 9.48 12.10
C LEU A 264 1.29 10.66 12.54
N ASP A 265 2.32 10.97 11.76
CA ASP A 265 3.32 12.01 12.04
C ASP A 265 2.88 13.42 11.55
N ASP A 266 3.49 14.49 12.08
CA ASP A 266 3.29 15.90 11.70
C ASP A 266 3.57 16.19 10.21
N ALA A 267 4.27 15.27 9.54
CA ALA A 267 4.50 15.28 8.11
C ALA A 267 3.20 15.23 7.29
N TRP A 268 2.10 14.70 7.85
CA TRP A 268 0.79 14.56 7.23
C TRP A 268 0.07 15.92 7.21
N ALA A 269 0.37 16.75 6.21
CA ALA A 269 -0.18 18.10 6.06
C ALA A 269 -1.71 18.08 5.87
N TRP A 270 -2.47 19.04 6.38
CA TRP A 270 -3.90 19.17 6.05
C TRP A 270 -4.10 19.88 4.69
N HIS A 271 -5.10 19.49 3.89
CA HIS A 271 -5.53 20.25 2.70
C HIS A 271 -6.96 20.79 2.88
N GLN A 272 -7.16 22.08 2.59
CA GLN A 272 -8.51 22.67 2.49
C GLN A 272 -9.18 22.29 1.17
N PRO A 273 -10.52 22.12 1.13
CA PRO A 273 -11.24 21.94 -0.12
C PRO A 273 -11.17 23.21 -0.98
N PRO A 274 -11.20 23.11 -2.32
CA PRO A 274 -11.40 24.28 -3.17
C PRO A 274 -12.76 24.91 -2.82
N MET A 275 -12.75 26.18 -2.43
CA MET A 275 -13.96 26.96 -2.23
C MET A 275 -14.85 26.83 -3.46
N PRO A 276 -16.17 26.56 -3.33
CA PRO A 276 -17.06 26.70 -4.45
C PRO A 276 -16.93 28.13 -4.97
N THR A 277 -16.57 28.27 -6.25
CA THR A 277 -16.58 29.57 -6.91
C THR A 277 -17.98 30.13 -6.77
N ALA A 278 -18.10 31.24 -6.05
CA ALA A 278 -19.35 31.97 -5.93
C ALA A 278 -19.86 32.26 -7.36
N VAL A 279 -21.07 31.79 -7.63
CA VAL A 279 -21.84 32.12 -8.85
C VAL A 279 -22.40 33.53 -8.69
#